data_AF-A0A944HVG8-F1
#
_entry.id   AF-A0A944HVG8-F1
#
_cell.length_a   1.000
_cell.length_b   1.000
_cell.length_c   1.000
_cell.angle_alpha   90.00
_cell.angle_beta   90.00
_cell.angle_gamma   90.00
#
_symmetry.space_group_name_H-M   'P 1'
#
loop_
_entity.id
_entity.type
_entity.pdbx_description
1 polymer ?
#
loop_
_entity_poly.entity_id
_entity_poly.type
_entity_poly.pdbx_seq_one_letter_code
_entity_poly.pdbx_strand_id
1 'polypeptide(L)'
;MSTPPLPGKGLSVKTDQELHDDLAVMMAAGMTASAAVKHAVSLIASAYRQAWAAGAVPKGEQPRIIAYQVGRYAPGDTASEAGMPAPHQRR
;
A
#
# COMPACT_ATOMS: atom_id res chain seq x y z
N MET A 1 -14.89 -1.08 19.41
CA MET A 1 -13.79 -0.95 18.43
C MET A 1 -12.58 -1.66 19.00
N SER A 2 -12.03 -2.65 18.29
CA SER A 2 -10.83 -3.36 18.76
C SER A 2 -9.61 -2.45 18.57
N THR A 3 -8.89 -2.18 19.66
CA THR A 3 -7.61 -1.47 19.61
C THR A 3 -6.60 -2.30 18.82
N PRO A 4 -5.79 -1.71 17.93
CA PRO A 4 -4.75 -2.45 17.23
C PRO A 4 -3.77 -3.10 18.24
N PRO A 5 -3.16 -4.25 17.89
CA PRO A 5 -2.15 -4.88 18.73
C PRO A 5 -0.99 -3.93 19.05
N LEU A 6 -0.40 -4.09 20.23
CA LEU A 6 0.78 -3.31 20.63
C LEU A 6 1.97 -3.63 19.72
N PRO A 7 2.85 -2.66 19.41
CA PRO A 7 4.09 -2.91 18.71
C PRO A 7 4.90 -4.04 19.37
N GLY A 8 5.50 -4.91 18.55
CA GLY A 8 6.27 -6.06 19.01
C GLY A 8 5.44 -7.29 19.42
N LYS A 9 4.11 -7.17 19.56
CA LYS A 9 3.24 -8.34 19.73
C LYS A 9 2.95 -8.99 18.37
N GLY A 10 2.93 -10.33 18.37
CA GLY A 10 2.52 -11.10 17.21
C GLY A 10 1.03 -10.86 16.87
N LEU A 11 0.73 -10.77 15.58
CA LEU A 11 -0.62 -10.81 15.06
C LEU A 11 -0.92 -12.24 14.61
N SER A 12 -2.00 -12.84 15.11
CA SER A 12 -2.47 -14.15 14.66
C SER A 12 -3.68 -13.97 13.76
N VAL A 13 -3.60 -14.50 12.54
CA VAL A 13 -4.68 -14.49 11.55
C VAL A 13 -4.89 -15.92 11.10
N LYS A 14 -6.16 -16.36 11.06
CA LYS A 14 -6.49 -17.67 10.51
C LYS A 14 -6.35 -17.59 8.98
N THR A 15 -5.54 -18.46 8.42
CA THR A 15 -5.38 -18.57 6.97
C THR A 15 -6.51 -19.43 6.39
N ASP A 16 -7.37 -18.82 5.58
CA ASP A 16 -8.27 -19.53 4.68
C ASP A 16 -7.61 -19.69 3.30
N GLN A 17 -8.33 -20.31 2.36
CA GLN A 17 -7.78 -20.59 1.03
C GLN A 17 -7.48 -19.31 0.25
N GLU A 18 -8.33 -18.29 0.37
CA GLU A 18 -8.13 -17.01 -0.31
C GLU A 18 -6.86 -16.31 0.19
N LEU A 19 -6.69 -16.18 1.51
CA LEU A 19 -5.48 -15.60 2.07
C LEU A 19 -4.23 -16.43 1.74
N HIS A 20 -4.34 -17.75 1.69
CA HIS A 20 -3.24 -18.62 1.26
C HIS A 20 -2.79 -18.29 -0.17
N ASP A 21 -3.73 -18.20 -1.11
CA ASP A 21 -3.43 -17.98 -2.52
C ASP A 21 -2.90 -16.56 -2.77
N ASP A 22 -3.45 -15.56 -2.09
CA ASP A 22 -2.93 -14.18 -2.13
C ASP A 22 -1.49 -14.09 -1.61
N LEU A 23 -1.21 -14.76 -0.48
CA LEU A 23 0.15 -14.81 0.06
C LEU A 23 1.09 -15.51 -0.91
N ALA A 24 0.66 -16.58 -1.58
CA ALA A 24 1.48 -17.28 -2.58
C ALA A 24 1.89 -16.35 -3.73
N VAL A 25 0.98 -15.50 -4.23
CA VAL A 25 1.28 -14.49 -5.26
C VAL A 25 2.35 -13.51 -4.79
N MET A 26 2.22 -12.97 -3.58
CA MET A 26 3.19 -12.02 -3.04
C MET A 26 4.55 -12.67 -2.75
N MET A 27 4.54 -13.92 -2.26
CA MET A 27 5.75 -14.67 -1.96
C MET A 27 6.49 -15.11 -3.23
N ALA A 28 5.82 -15.28 -4.37
CA ALA A 28 6.47 -15.51 -5.66
C ALA A 28 7.39 -14.37 -6.09
N ALA A 29 7.16 -13.15 -5.58
CA ALA A 29 8.05 -12.00 -5.76
C ALA A 29 9.22 -11.95 -4.74
N GLY A 30 9.41 -13.00 -3.93
CA GLY A 30 10.50 -13.12 -2.96
C GLY A 30 10.20 -12.57 -1.56
N MET A 31 8.94 -12.22 -1.26
CA MET A 31 8.56 -11.79 0.09
C MET A 31 8.39 -12.97 1.05
N THR A 32 8.60 -12.74 2.34
CA THR A 32 8.09 -13.66 3.38
C THR A 32 6.62 -13.36 3.66
N ALA A 33 5.85 -14.33 4.19
CA ALA A 33 4.44 -14.10 4.54
C ALA A 33 4.25 -12.89 5.47
N SER A 34 5.13 -12.72 6.48
CA SER A 34 5.07 -11.55 7.37
C SER A 34 5.33 -10.23 6.64
N ALA A 35 6.30 -10.20 5.71
CA ALA A 35 6.58 -9.02 4.90
C ALA A 35 5.41 -8.70 3.96
N ALA A 36 4.81 -9.71 3.34
CA ALA A 36 3.63 -9.58 2.48
C ALA A 36 2.44 -8.96 3.24
N VAL A 37 2.10 -9.50 4.42
CA VAL A 37 1.02 -8.95 5.26
C VAL A 37 1.31 -7.51 5.68
N LYS A 38 2.53 -7.22 6.16
CA LYS A 38 2.91 -5.85 6.54
C LYS A 38 2.82 -4.88 5.36
N HIS A 39 3.27 -5.31 4.18
CA HIS A 39 3.22 -4.51 2.97
C HIS A 39 1.79 -4.22 2.53
N ALA A 40 0.94 -5.25 2.44
CA ALA A 40 -0.46 -5.11 2.06
C ALA A 40 -1.22 -4.17 3.01
N VAL A 41 -1.08 -4.36 4.34
CA VAL A 41 -1.71 -3.49 5.33
C VAL A 41 -1.22 -2.04 5.20
N SER A 42 0.08 -1.83 5.00
CA SER A 42 0.66 -0.49 4.83
C SER A 42 0.15 0.22 3.58
N LEU A 43 0.02 -0.51 2.46
CA LEU A 43 -0.49 0.01 1.19
C LEU A 43 -1.94 0.47 1.34
N ILE A 44 -2.81 -0.39 1.88
CA ILE A 44 -4.23 -0.08 2.08
C ILE A 44 -4.42 1.05 3.10
N ALA A 45 -3.69 1.03 4.22
CA ALA A 45 -3.75 2.11 5.21
C ALA A 45 -3.29 3.46 4.62
N SER A 46 -2.33 3.45 3.70
CA SER A 46 -1.89 4.66 2.99
C SER A 46 -2.97 5.18 2.04
N ALA A 47 -3.67 4.31 1.32
CA ALA A 47 -4.82 4.69 0.52
C ALA A 47 -5.93 5.31 1.38
N TYR A 48 -6.19 4.77 2.58
CA TYR A 48 -7.20 5.31 3.50
C TYR A 48 -6.83 6.72 3.99
N ARG A 49 -5.58 6.90 4.42
CA ARG A 49 -5.09 8.21 4.86
C ARG A 49 -5.20 9.25 3.74
N GLN A 50 -4.85 8.88 2.51
CA GLN A 50 -4.93 9.78 1.36
C GLN A 50 -6.37 10.13 1.01
N ALA A 51 -7.29 9.15 0.99
CA ALA A 51 -8.70 9.39 0.72
C ALA A 51 -9.33 10.35 1.73
N TRP A 52 -9.02 10.18 3.02
CA TRP A 52 -9.51 11.08 4.07
C TRP A 52 -8.86 12.46 4.01
N ALA A 53 -7.55 12.54 3.76
CA ALA A 53 -6.84 13.81 3.65
C ALA A 53 -7.32 14.66 2.46
N ALA A 54 -7.68 14.00 1.35
CA ALA A 54 -8.24 14.64 0.16
C ALA A 54 -9.74 14.98 0.29
N GLY A 55 -10.41 14.54 1.37
CA GLY A 55 -11.85 14.71 1.54
C GLY A 55 -12.71 13.88 0.57
N ALA A 56 -12.11 12.91 -0.12
CA ALA A 56 -12.82 12.04 -1.06
C ALA A 56 -13.81 11.10 -0.35
N VAL A 57 -13.51 10.76 0.90
CA VAL A 57 -14.34 9.95 1.80
C VAL A 57 -14.25 10.57 3.21
N PRO A 58 -15.33 10.64 4.00
CA PRO A 58 -15.27 11.15 5.36
C PRO A 58 -14.30 10.36 6.24
N LYS A 59 -13.64 11.06 7.18
CA LYS A 59 -12.67 10.43 8.08
C LYS A 59 -13.36 9.35 8.92
N GLY A 60 -12.80 8.15 8.90
CA GLY A 60 -13.30 6.99 9.63
C GLY A 60 -14.23 6.09 8.81
N GLU A 61 -14.66 6.53 7.63
CA GLU A 61 -15.38 5.67 6.69
C GLU A 61 -14.41 4.90 5.80
N GLN A 62 -14.81 3.68 5.41
CA GLN A 62 -14.02 2.81 4.56
C GLN A 62 -14.05 3.30 3.10
N PRO A 63 -12.91 3.66 2.50
CA PRO A 63 -12.85 3.94 1.07
C PRO A 63 -12.96 2.65 0.25
N ARG A 64 -13.63 2.74 -0.90
CA ARG A 64 -13.58 1.70 -1.94
C ARG A 64 -12.42 1.99 -2.87
N ILE A 65 -11.49 1.05 -3.02
CA ILE A 65 -10.42 1.14 -4.02
C ILE A 65 -11.02 0.77 -5.39
N ILE A 66 -11.05 1.74 -6.31
CA ILE A 66 -11.65 1.57 -7.66
C ILE A 66 -10.59 1.17 -8.69
N ALA A 67 -9.38 1.70 -8.57
CA ALA A 67 -8.27 1.41 -9.45
C ALA A 67 -6.94 1.55 -8.69
N TYR A 68 -5.92 0.85 -9.15
CA TYR A 68 -4.54 1.01 -8.69
C TYR A 68 -3.60 1.01 -9.90
N GLN A 69 -2.58 1.87 -9.85
CA GLN A 69 -1.54 1.94 -10.88
C GLN A 69 -0.31 1.17 -10.39
N VAL A 70 0.30 0.39 -11.27
CA VAL A 70 1.50 -0.39 -10.96
C VAL A 70 2.65 0.00 -11.87
N GLY A 71 3.84 0.07 -11.28
CA GLY A 71 5.11 0.20 -11.99
C GLY A 71 6.05 -0.92 -11.57
N ARG A 72 7.11 -1.15 -12.36
CA ARG A 72 8.16 -2.09 -11.97
C ARG A 72 8.87 -1.57 -10.73
N TYR A 73 9.02 -2.41 -9.71
CA TYR A 73 9.86 -2.06 -8.58
C TYR A 73 11.34 -2.13 -9.00
N ALA A 74 11.99 -0.97 -9.08
CA ALA A 74 13.43 -0.85 -9.23
C ALA A 74 14.01 -0.28 -7.92
N PRO A 75 14.77 -1.07 -7.13
CA PRO A 75 15.42 -0.53 -5.94
C PRO A 75 16.41 0.56 -6.37
N GLY A 76 16.07 1.82 -6.08
CA GLY A 76 16.80 3.00 -6.54
C GLY A 76 15.96 4.03 -7.31
N ASP A 77 14.72 3.69 -7.71
CA ASP A 77 13.78 4.66 -8.26
C ASP A 77 13.32 5.62 -7.15
N THR A 78 14.07 6.70 -6.99
CA THR A 78 13.62 7.91 -6.33
C THR A 78 12.64 8.59 -7.28
N ALA A 79 11.41 8.09 -7.31
CA ALA A 79 10.31 8.76 -7.99
C ALA A 79 9.94 10.05 -7.22
N SER A 80 10.79 11.06 -7.30
CA SER A 80 10.48 12.48 -7.04
C SER A 80 11.66 13.36 -7.48
N GLU A 81 11.82 13.60 -8.80
CA GLU A 81 12.41 14.86 -9.33
C GLU A 81 12.33 15.00 -10.87
N ALA A 82 12.09 13.93 -11.64
CA ALA A 82 12.16 13.99 -13.11
C ALA A 82 10.85 14.35 -13.84
N GLY A 83 9.96 15.11 -13.21
CA GLY A 83 8.60 15.36 -13.73
C GLY A 83 8.22 16.81 -13.99
N MET A 84 9.11 17.79 -13.75
CA MET A 84 8.81 19.19 -14.04
C MET A 84 9.39 19.55 -15.42
N PRO A 85 8.57 19.73 -16.47
CA PRO A 85 9.08 20.19 -17.76
C PRO A 85 9.70 21.58 -17.58
N ALA A 86 10.95 21.73 -18.02
CA ALA A 86 11.67 22.99 -17.99
C ALA A 86 10.86 24.10 -18.71
N PRO A 87 10.74 25.31 -18.13
CA PRO A 87 10.03 26.39 -18.79
C PRO A 87 10.75 26.75 -20.09
N HIS A 88 10.00 26.69 -21.18
CA HIS A 88 10.41 27.07 -22.52
C HIS A 88 11.18 28.39 -22.50
N GLN A 89 12.48 28.36 -22.81
CA GLN A 89 13.20 29.58 -23.18
C GLN A 89 12.67 30.06 -24.52
N ARG A 90 11.79 31.06 -24.48
CA ARG A 90 11.48 31.88 -25.64
C ARG A 90 12.74 32.67 -25.99
N ARG A 91 13.30 32.40 -27.16
CA ARG A 91 14.09 33.38 -27.91
C ARG A 91 13.16 34.22 -28.75
#